data_AF-A0A9E6VXM8-F1
#
_entry.id   AF-A0A9E6VXM8-F1
#
_cell.length_a   1.000
_cell.length_b   1.000
_cell.length_c   1.000
_cell.angle_alpha   90.00
_cell.angle_beta   90.00
_cell.angle_gamma   90.00
#
_symmetry.space_group_name_H-M   'P 1'
#
loop_
_entity.id
_entity.type
_entity.pdbx_description
1 polymer ?
#
loop_
_entity_poly.entity_id
_entity_poly.type
_entity_poly.pdbx_seq_one_letter_code
_entity_poly.pdbx_strand_id
1 'polypeptide(L)'
;MNILFKALGDPTRRRILELLREKDLAAGEIADAFNISKPSISHHLDLLKQAGLVEAVREGQFIRYSLNATVLDELLSWFMELKDKKKKPKKK
;
A
#
# COMPACT_ATOMS: atom_id res chain seq x y z
N MET A 1 11.71 -4.57 -12.23
CA MET A 1 11.72 -4.12 -10.83
C MET A 1 10.31 -4.29 -10.28
N ASN A 2 10.13 -4.95 -9.13
CA ASN A 2 8.81 -5.31 -8.59
C ASN A 2 7.95 -4.05 -8.35
N ILE A 3 6.69 -4.06 -8.84
CA ILE A 3 5.76 -2.92 -8.77
C ILE A 3 5.52 -2.48 -7.32
N LEU A 4 5.56 -3.41 -6.37
CA LEU A 4 5.46 -3.16 -4.94
C LEU A 4 6.59 -2.25 -4.42
N PHE A 5 7.85 -2.59 -4.70
CA PHE A 5 8.99 -1.78 -4.27
C PHE A 5 9.02 -0.42 -4.96
N LYS A 6 8.60 -0.36 -6.24
CA LYS A 6 8.45 0.92 -6.95
C LYS A 6 7.36 1.78 -6.29
N ALA A 7 6.25 1.17 -5.86
CA ALA A 7 5.18 1.87 -5.17
C ALA A 7 5.66 2.43 -3.82
N LEU A 8 6.36 1.62 -3.01
CA LEU A 8 6.88 2.02 -1.70
C LEU A 8 8.06 3.00 -1.75
N GLY A 9 8.81 3.05 -2.86
CA GLY A 9 9.98 3.92 -3.00
C GLY A 9 9.68 5.43 -3.03
N ASP A 10 8.42 5.82 -3.16
CA ASP A 10 8.00 7.21 -3.31
C ASP A 10 7.40 7.76 -2.00
N PRO A 11 7.83 8.96 -1.57
CA PRO A 11 7.38 9.54 -0.30
C PRO A 11 5.90 9.91 -0.30
N THR A 12 5.34 10.37 -1.42
CA THR A 12 3.92 10.72 -1.54
C THR A 12 3.07 9.47 -1.37
N ARG A 13 3.44 8.37 -2.02
CA ARG A 13 2.74 7.08 -1.88
C ARG A 13 2.82 6.54 -0.45
N ARG A 14 3.98 6.60 0.20
CA ARG A 14 4.10 6.23 1.63
C ARG A 14 3.21 7.08 2.52
N ARG A 15 3.14 8.38 2.27
CA ARG A 15 2.25 9.28 3.01
C ARG A 15 0.76 8.96 2.81
N ILE A 16 0.35 8.57 1.60
CA ILE A 16 -1.01 8.09 1.35
C ILE A 16 -1.31 6.85 2.20
N LEU A 17 -0.38 5.88 2.24
CA LEU A 17 -0.54 4.67 3.06
C LEU A 17 -0.63 5.00 4.56
N GLU A 18 0.13 5.98 5.05
CA GLU A 18 0.02 6.47 6.43
C GLU A 18 -1.37 7.06 6.72
N LEU A 19 -1.95 7.84 5.81
CA LEU A 19 -3.30 8.38 5.97
C LEU A 19 -4.35 7.26 6.01
N LEU A 20 -4.23 6.29 5.10
CA LEU A 20 -5.15 5.15 5.00
C LEU A 20 -5.00 4.14 6.14
N ARG A 21 -3.87 4.15 6.85
CA ARG A 21 -3.69 3.36 8.08
C ARG A 21 -4.60 3.83 9.20
N GLU A 22 -4.88 5.14 9.26
CA GLU A 22 -5.70 5.71 10.32
C GLU A 22 -7.20 5.53 10.05
N LYS A 23 -7.62 5.66 8.78
CA LYS A 23 -8.99 5.42 8.33
C LYS A 23 -9.09 5.37 6.80
N ASP A 24 -10.17 4.79 6.32
CA ASP A 24 -10.54 4.82 4.91
C ASP A 24 -10.94 6.23 4.47
N LEU A 25 -10.53 6.61 3.26
CA LEU A 25 -10.69 7.98 2.74
C LEU A 25 -11.14 7.97 1.28
N ALA A 26 -11.99 8.94 0.91
CA ALA A 26 -12.30 9.20 -0.48
C ALA A 26 -11.11 9.84 -1.21
N ALA A 27 -11.01 9.64 -2.53
CA ALA A 27 -9.93 10.23 -3.34
C ALA A 27 -9.76 11.76 -3.16
N GLY A 28 -10.88 12.47 -2.97
CA GLY A 28 -10.87 13.91 -2.70
C GLY A 28 -10.23 14.25 -1.36
N GLU A 29 -10.63 13.56 -0.29
CA GLU A 29 -10.07 13.74 1.06
C GLU A 29 -8.56 13.42 1.10
N ILE A 30 -8.14 12.39 0.36
CA ILE A 30 -6.71 12.08 0.21
C ILE A 30 -6.01 13.23 -0.50
N ALA A 31 -6.56 13.73 -1.61
CA ALA A 31 -5.94 14.79 -2.38
C ALA A 31 -5.80 16.10 -1.61
N ASP A 32 -6.78 16.42 -0.76
CA ASP A 32 -6.78 17.64 0.06
C ASP A 32 -5.64 17.65 1.12
N ALA A 33 -5.04 16.49 1.43
CA ALA A 33 -3.89 16.37 2.32
C ALA A 33 -2.53 16.69 1.65
N PHE A 34 -2.51 17.01 0.34
CA PHE A 34 -1.27 17.25 -0.40
C PHE A 34 -1.31 18.56 -1.19
N ASN A 35 -0.13 19.18 -1.35
CA ASN A 35 0.04 20.39 -2.16
C ASN A 35 0.42 20.05 -3.62
N ILE A 36 -0.27 19.09 -4.23
CA ILE A 36 -0.10 18.68 -5.64
C ILE A 36 -1.46 18.49 -6.32
N SER A 37 -1.46 18.35 -7.64
CA SER A 37 -2.71 18.26 -8.41
C SER A 37 -3.52 16.98 -8.10
N LYS A 38 -4.85 17.08 -8.17
CA LYS A 38 -5.75 15.91 -8.04
C LYS A 38 -5.41 14.79 -9.04
N PRO A 39 -5.14 15.06 -10.33
CA PRO A 39 -4.69 14.01 -11.26
C PRO A 39 -3.40 13.31 -10.82
N SER A 40 -2.44 14.03 -10.23
CA SER A 40 -1.21 13.45 -9.68
C SER A 40 -1.52 12.48 -8.53
N ILE A 41 -2.44 12.84 -7.63
CA ILE A 41 -2.89 11.96 -6.55
C ILE A 41 -3.62 10.73 -7.10
N SER A 42 -4.50 10.90 -8.10
CA SER A 42 -5.16 9.76 -8.76
C SER A 42 -4.14 8.80 -9.38
N HIS A 43 -3.07 9.31 -10.00
CA HIS A 43 -1.99 8.48 -10.53
C HIS A 43 -1.26 7.70 -9.42
N HIS A 44 -0.97 8.33 -8.29
CA HIS A 44 -0.36 7.64 -7.14
C HIS A 44 -1.28 6.55 -6.57
N LEU A 45 -2.58 6.81 -6.45
CA LEU A 45 -3.57 5.84 -5.99
C LEU A 45 -3.69 4.64 -6.93
N ASP A 46 -3.63 4.88 -8.25
CA ASP A 46 -3.64 3.81 -9.25
C ASP A 46 -2.40 2.91 -9.13
N LEU A 47 -1.20 3.50 -8.97
CA LEU A 47 0.03 2.73 -8.75
C LEU A 47 -0.01 1.92 -7.45
N LEU A 48 -0.55 2.49 -6.37
CA LEU A 48 -0.74 1.78 -5.10
C LEU A 48 -1.71 0.61 -5.25
N LYS A 49 -2.81 0.81 -5.98
CA LYS A 49 -3.81 -0.22 -6.27
C LYS A 49 -3.22 -1.34 -7.11
N GLN A 50 -2.49 -1.01 -8.18
CA GLN A 50 -1.80 -2.00 -9.01
C GLN A 50 -0.77 -2.81 -8.21
N ALA A 51 -0.12 -2.18 -7.23
CA ALA A 51 0.80 -2.86 -6.30
C ALA A 51 0.09 -3.69 -5.21
N GLY A 52 -1.24 -3.70 -5.17
CA GLY A 52 -2.02 -4.41 -4.15
C GLY A 52 -1.93 -3.80 -2.76
N LEU A 53 -1.43 -2.57 -2.62
CA LEU A 53 -1.24 -1.90 -1.32
C LEU A 53 -2.51 -1.21 -0.81
N VAL A 54 -3.45 -0.92 -1.70
CA VAL A 54 -4.74 -0.32 -1.38
C VAL A 54 -5.85 -0.99 -2.16
N GLU A 55 -7.04 -0.99 -1.58
CA GLU A 55 -8.28 -1.34 -2.25
C GLU A 55 -9.07 -0.08 -2.57
N ALA A 56 -9.98 -0.18 -3.55
CA ALA A 56 -10.81 0.94 -3.98
C ALA A 56 -12.24 0.45 -4.18
N VAL A 57 -13.16 0.98 -3.39
CA VAL A 57 -14.58 0.63 -3.40
C VAL A 57 -15.39 1.85 -3.84
N ARG A 58 -16.35 1.64 -4.74
CA ARG A 58 -17.25 2.71 -5.16
C ARG A 58 -18.41 2.83 -4.18
N GLU A 59 -18.53 3.99 -3.54
CA GLU A 59 -19.60 4.33 -2.61
C GLU A 59 -20.40 5.51 -3.18
N GLY A 60 -21.48 5.18 -3.88
CA GLY A 60 -22.30 6.16 -4.60
C GLY A 60 -21.49 6.88 -5.68
N GLN A 61 -21.28 8.18 -5.49
CA GLN A 61 -20.55 9.03 -6.43
C GLN A 61 -19.03 9.07 -6.17
N PHE A 62 -18.57 8.56 -5.03
CA PHE A 62 -17.16 8.62 -4.62
C PHE A 62 -16.48 7.25 -4.69
N ILE A 63 -15.15 7.28 -4.78
CA ILE A 63 -14.31 6.10 -4.62
C ILE A 63 -13.60 6.24 -3.28
N ARG A 64 -13.87 5.30 -2.38
CA ARG A 64 -13.23 5.17 -1.07
C ARG A 64 -12.07 4.19 -1.18
N TYR A 65 -10.94 4.58 -0.61
CA TYR A 65 -9.73 3.77 -0.58
C TYR A 65 -9.48 3.29 0.85
N SER A 66 -8.95 2.07 0.94
CA SER A 66 -8.62 1.39 2.19
C SER A 66 -7.23 0.76 2.06
N LEU A 67 -6.49 0.68 3.17
CA LEU A 67 -5.19 0.01 3.19
C LEU A 67 -5.37 -1.50 3.04
N ASN A 68 -4.61 -2.15 2.15
CA ASN A 68 -4.57 -3.61 2.08
C ASN A 68 -3.41 -4.13 2.93
N ALA A 69 -3.72 -4.55 4.17
CA ALA A 69 -2.72 -5.06 5.10
C ALA A 69 -2.19 -6.47 4.71
N THR A 70 -3.00 -7.28 4.04
CA THR A 70 -2.67 -8.67 3.69
C THR A 70 -1.40 -8.79 2.86
N VAL A 71 -1.23 -7.92 1.86
CA VAL A 71 -0.04 -7.92 0.99
C VAL A 71 1.23 -7.54 1.76
N LEU A 72 1.13 -6.65 2.75
CA LEU A 72 2.25 -6.33 3.63
C LEU A 72 2.59 -7.50 4.55
N ASP A 73 1.58 -8.18 5.10
CA ASP A 73 1.77 -9.31 6.01
C ASP A 73 2.47 -10.49 5.31
N GLU A 74 2.07 -10.82 4.08
CA GLU A 74 2.73 -11.84 3.27
C GLU A 74 4.20 -11.50 3.00
N LEU A 75 4.48 -10.23 2.66
CA LEU A 75 5.83 -9.75 2.41
C LEU A 75 6.69 -9.82 3.67
N LEU A 76 6.16 -9.39 4.82
CA LEU A 76 6.84 -9.44 6.11
C LEU A 76 7.10 -10.88 6.54
N SER A 77 6.13 -11.78 6.36
CA SER A 77 6.30 -13.21 6.63
C SER A 77 7.46 -13.79 5.82
N TRP A 78 7.49 -13.53 4.52
CA TRP A 78 8.58 -13.97 3.64
C TRP A 78 9.94 -13.39 4.06
N PHE A 79 10.01 -12.11 4.45
CA PHE A 79 11.24 -11.50 4.95
C PHE A 79 11.72 -12.14 6.26
N MET A 80 10.80 -12.50 7.16
CA MET A 80 11.14 -13.18 8.41
C MET A 80 11.68 -14.59 8.13
N GLU A 81 11.06 -15.34 7.22
CA GLU A 81 11.57 -16.64 6.76
C GLU A 81 12.97 -16.55 6.15
N LEU A 82 13.24 -15.50 5.35
CA LEU A 82 14.58 -15.26 4.80
C LEU A 82 15.61 -14.92 5.88
N LYS A 83 15.21 -14.15 6.90
CA LYS A 83 16.07 -13.75 8.02
C LYS A 83 16.38 -14.94 8.92
N ASP A 84 15.44 -15.87 9.08
CA ASP A 84 15.57 -17.10 9.88
C ASP A 84 16.38 -18.21 9.16
N LYS A 85 17.48 -17.84 8.52
CA LYS A 85 18.55 -18.77 8.11
C LYS A 85 19.34 -19.29 9.34
N LYS A 86 18.66 -19.97 10.27
CA LYS A 86 19.25 -20.92 11.24
C LYS A 86 18.14 -21.64 12.03
N LYS A 87 17.63 -22.76 11.48
CA LYS A 87 17.52 -24.08 12.13
C LYS A 87 16.71 -25.06 11.25
N LYS A 88 17.41 -25.90 10.48
CA LYS A 88 16.96 -27.29 10.29
C LYS A 88 17.84 -28.17 11.17
N PRO A 89 17.39 -28.62 12.36
CA PRO A 89 17.97 -29.82 12.94
C PRO A 89 17.54 -31.01 12.07
N LYS A 90 18.51 -31.83 11.67
CA LYS A 90 18.27 -33.16 11.10
C LYS A 90 17.33 -33.94 12.03
N LYS A 91 16.25 -34.50 11.48
CA LYS A 91 15.54 -35.66 12.03
C LYS A 91 15.53 -36.69 10.90
N LYS A 92 16.49 -37.63 10.94
CA LYS A 92 16.36 -39.01 11.43
C LYS A 92 15.37 -39.79 10.60
#